data_AF-A0A0C3KW14-F1
#
_entry.id   AF-A0A0C3KW14-F1
#
_cell.length_a   1.000
_cell.length_b   1.000
_cell.length_c   1.000
_cell.angle_alpha   90.00
_cell.angle_beta   90.00
_cell.angle_gamma   90.00
#
_symmetry.space_group_name_H-M   'P 1'
#
loop_
_entity.id
_entity.type
_entity.pdbx_description
1 polymer ?
#
loop_
_entity_poly.entity_id
_entity_poly.type
_entity_poly.pdbx_seq_one_letter_code
_entity_poly.pdbx_strand_id
1 'polypeptide(L)'
;MNALAPSTESLARRSQVNAVLSTLRRHRPRVPFFRLTAHRTPTLWTLYRGLVRASPSPEVQWRVGALFRKFRHLTSPEATRTQLLKGHKWLEVFTKAKHGDPHWLAVLERYSKLLDARRKKELTDAAMHDEIEWQEKLRNRPILTGGFLRPSKSNKPLPRLKPQPIHISMMIRRRRDARQRRLDRSEVYKEWKDYLIDERSFEEQLHKRAKGKSLDSEFRNPSWVNLADAHIGSVMESVRREENMAKMTISPELWAIVKQARREKIANKTREKERERRGELTNHAMKRMRQGLPAHLISTRGESGVERDRWIKDPSEGGYAGKMKKASGMKLKRDVEDLENNASPTALEVQEEVFRDQSDRTAKLDRKLEASENPSPPRTHADRLA
;
A
#
# COMPACT_ATOMS: atom_id res chain seq x y z
N MET A 1 -11.79 17.99 63.69
CA MET A 1 -12.96 18.62 63.05
C MET A 1 -14.00 17.54 62.80
N ASN A 2 -15.05 17.47 63.62
CA ASN A 2 -16.13 16.49 63.45
C ASN A 2 -17.06 16.97 62.33
N ALA A 3 -17.14 16.20 61.26
CA ALA A 3 -18.04 16.49 60.15
C ALA A 3 -19.51 16.45 60.61
N LEU A 4 -20.27 17.47 60.23
CA LEU A 4 -21.70 17.63 60.52
C LEU A 4 -22.52 16.48 59.88
N ALA A 5 -23.02 15.55 60.68
CA ALA A 5 -23.94 14.52 60.21
C ALA A 5 -25.36 15.10 60.01
N PRO A 6 -26.10 14.69 58.96
CA PRO A 6 -27.46 15.15 58.71
C PRO A 6 -28.47 14.65 59.76
N SER A 7 -29.53 15.43 60.02
CA SER A 7 -30.62 15.04 60.94
C SER A 7 -31.47 13.88 60.42
N THR A 8 -32.09 13.13 61.34
CA THR A 8 -32.94 11.96 61.05
C THR A 8 -34.16 12.31 60.18
N GLU A 9 -34.80 13.46 60.45
CA GLU A 9 -35.91 13.98 59.63
C GLU A 9 -35.49 14.26 58.19
N SER A 10 -34.27 14.79 58.01
CA SER A 10 -33.69 15.04 56.69
C SER A 10 -33.50 13.72 55.91
N LEU A 11 -33.06 12.65 56.58
CA LEU A 11 -32.94 11.33 55.97
C LEU A 11 -34.31 10.73 55.59
N ALA A 12 -35.32 10.87 56.44
CA ALA A 12 -36.68 10.40 56.16
C ALA A 12 -37.34 11.15 54.99
N ARG A 13 -37.17 12.47 54.92
CA ARG A 13 -37.65 13.26 53.78
C ARG A 13 -36.93 12.87 52.48
N ARG A 14 -35.61 12.63 52.53
CA ARG A 14 -34.83 12.14 51.38
C ARG A 14 -35.28 10.76 50.93
N SER A 15 -35.66 9.85 51.83
CA SER A 15 -36.14 8.51 51.45
C SER A 15 -37.51 8.56 50.78
N GLN A 16 -38.44 9.37 51.29
CA GLN A 16 -39.76 9.60 50.66
C GLN A 16 -39.63 10.22 49.26
N VAL A 17 -38.80 11.26 49.11
CA VAL A 17 -38.52 11.88 47.81
C VAL A 17 -37.89 10.87 46.85
N ASN A 18 -36.93 10.06 47.33
CA ASN A 18 -36.33 9.00 46.50
C ASN A 18 -37.35 7.94 46.08
N ALA A 19 -38.32 7.58 46.91
CA ALA A 19 -39.37 6.62 46.55
C ALA A 19 -40.25 7.15 45.40
N VAL A 20 -40.71 8.41 45.51
CA VAL A 20 -41.50 9.06 44.45
C VAL A 20 -40.66 9.25 43.17
N LEU A 21 -39.40 9.65 43.29
CA LEU A 21 -38.50 9.77 42.14
C LEU A 21 -38.17 8.41 41.51
N SER A 22 -38.16 7.32 42.30
CA SER A 22 -37.85 5.98 41.80
C SER A 22 -38.93 5.40 40.89
N THR A 23 -40.20 5.75 41.10
CA THR A 23 -41.31 5.33 40.22
C THR A 23 -41.31 6.09 38.91
N LEU A 24 -40.90 7.36 38.93
CA LEU A 24 -40.72 8.19 37.73
C LEU A 24 -39.42 7.87 36.98
N ARG A 25 -38.47 7.17 37.62
CA ARG A 25 -37.19 6.81 37.02
C ARG A 25 -37.43 5.73 35.96
N ARG A 26 -37.18 6.09 34.70
CA ARG A 26 -37.19 5.15 33.58
C ARG A 26 -36.27 3.96 33.89
N HIS A 27 -36.86 2.81 34.19
CA HIS A 27 -36.12 1.59 34.50
C HIS A 27 -35.44 1.07 33.22
N ARG A 28 -34.18 1.46 33.02
CA ARG A 28 -33.36 0.87 31.95
C ARG A 28 -32.88 -0.49 32.45
N PRO A 29 -33.17 -1.59 31.74
CA PRO A 29 -32.61 -2.88 32.12
C PRO A 29 -31.08 -2.75 32.19
N ARG A 30 -30.46 -3.31 33.23
CA ARG A 30 -28.99 -3.33 33.37
C ARG A 30 -28.32 -4.02 32.18
N VAL A 31 -29.04 -4.90 31.52
CA VAL A 31 -28.61 -5.65 30.34
C VAL A 31 -29.13 -4.93 29.08
N PRO A 32 -28.28 -4.68 28.08
CA PRO A 32 -28.74 -4.08 26.83
C PRO A 32 -29.77 -4.97 26.14
N PHE A 33 -30.76 -4.36 25.47
CA PHE A 33 -31.94 -5.10 24.95
C PHE A 33 -31.58 -6.29 24.05
N PHE A 34 -30.50 -6.19 23.25
CA PHE A 34 -30.08 -7.25 22.34
C PHE A 34 -29.53 -8.51 23.04
N ARG A 35 -29.21 -8.41 24.34
CA ARG A 35 -28.83 -9.56 25.18
C ARG A 35 -30.02 -10.15 25.94
N LEU A 36 -31.17 -9.48 25.97
CA LEU A 36 -32.37 -10.01 26.62
C LEU A 36 -32.83 -11.28 25.90
N THR A 37 -33.19 -12.31 26.66
CA THR A 37 -33.76 -13.56 26.14
C THR A 37 -35.03 -13.30 25.33
N ALA A 38 -35.86 -12.36 25.79
CA ALA A 38 -37.07 -11.90 25.11
C ALA A 38 -36.80 -11.37 23.69
N HIS A 39 -35.61 -10.87 23.39
CA HIS A 39 -35.22 -10.45 22.05
C HIS A 39 -34.46 -11.57 21.30
N ARG A 40 -33.49 -12.20 21.96
CA ARG A 40 -32.58 -13.16 21.33
C ARG A 40 -33.29 -14.43 20.85
N THR A 41 -34.22 -14.95 21.65
CA THR A 41 -34.94 -16.18 21.32
C THR A 41 -35.80 -16.02 20.06
N PRO A 42 -36.73 -15.05 19.96
CA PRO A 42 -37.51 -14.89 18.72
C PRO A 42 -36.63 -14.49 17.53
N THR A 43 -35.61 -13.66 17.73
CA THR A 43 -34.75 -13.26 16.61
C THR A 43 -33.98 -14.43 16.01
N LEU A 44 -33.35 -15.27 16.84
CA LEU A 44 -32.48 -16.35 16.36
C LEU A 44 -33.26 -17.66 16.10
N TRP A 45 -34.18 -18.03 16.98
CA TRP A 45 -34.81 -19.36 16.93
C TRP A 45 -36.07 -19.40 16.09
N THR A 46 -36.87 -18.33 16.09
CA THR A 46 -38.09 -18.29 15.28
C THR A 46 -37.82 -17.64 13.93
N LEU A 47 -37.32 -16.40 13.91
CA LEU A 47 -37.13 -15.66 12.67
C LEU A 47 -35.95 -16.16 11.83
N TYR A 48 -34.71 -16.13 12.35
CA TYR A 48 -33.52 -16.51 11.57
C TYR A 48 -33.59 -17.97 11.09
N ARG A 49 -33.86 -18.92 11.99
CA ARG A 49 -33.99 -20.34 11.61
C ARG A 49 -35.19 -20.57 10.69
N GLY A 50 -36.32 -19.87 10.92
CA GLY A 50 -37.48 -19.93 10.03
C GLY A 50 -37.11 -19.51 8.61
N LEU A 51 -36.41 -18.38 8.46
CA LEU A 51 -35.94 -17.88 7.17
C LEU A 51 -35.00 -18.86 6.47
N VAL A 52 -34.03 -19.43 7.19
CA VAL A 52 -33.07 -20.41 6.62
C VAL A 52 -33.75 -21.72 6.23
N ARG A 53 -34.74 -22.20 6.99
CA ARG A 53 -35.50 -23.42 6.67
C ARG A 53 -36.54 -23.24 5.56
N ALA A 54 -37.03 -22.02 5.39
CA ALA A 54 -38.06 -21.70 4.40
C ALA A 54 -37.48 -21.22 3.06
N SER A 55 -36.23 -20.76 3.02
CA SER A 55 -35.59 -20.28 1.79
C SER A 55 -35.38 -21.42 0.76
N PRO A 56 -35.68 -21.18 -0.53
CA PRO A 56 -35.65 -22.23 -1.55
C PRO A 56 -34.26 -22.52 -2.13
N SER A 57 -33.28 -21.61 -2.01
CA SER A 57 -31.94 -21.80 -2.57
C SER A 57 -30.82 -21.44 -1.57
N PRO A 58 -29.62 -22.03 -1.71
CA PRO A 58 -28.50 -21.80 -0.81
C PRO A 58 -27.95 -20.37 -0.89
N GLU A 59 -28.07 -19.68 -2.02
CA GLU A 59 -27.66 -18.28 -2.20
C GLU A 59 -28.51 -17.36 -1.31
N VAL A 60 -29.82 -17.62 -1.26
CA VAL A 60 -30.77 -16.89 -0.41
C VAL A 60 -30.47 -17.17 1.07
N GLN A 61 -30.21 -18.43 1.44
CA GLN A 61 -29.77 -18.79 2.81
C GLN A 61 -28.51 -18.02 3.22
N TRP A 62 -27.50 -18.02 2.34
CA TRP A 62 -26.25 -17.30 2.56
C TRP A 62 -26.51 -15.81 2.76
N ARG A 63 -27.37 -15.22 1.91
CA ARG A 63 -27.72 -13.79 2.00
C ARG A 63 -28.41 -13.45 3.31
N VAL A 64 -29.36 -14.29 3.76
CA VAL A 64 -30.00 -14.14 5.08
C VAL A 64 -28.93 -14.17 6.17
N GLY A 65 -28.04 -15.16 6.17
CA GLY A 65 -26.92 -15.23 7.12
C GLY A 65 -26.01 -13.98 7.09
N ALA A 66 -25.69 -13.49 5.90
CA ALA A 66 -24.88 -12.29 5.71
C ALA A 66 -25.57 -11.03 6.27
N LEU A 67 -26.89 -10.88 6.06
CA LEU A 67 -27.66 -9.76 6.60
C LEU A 67 -27.72 -9.79 8.13
N PHE A 68 -27.95 -10.96 8.75
CA PHE A 68 -27.92 -11.11 10.21
C PHE A 68 -26.54 -10.78 10.78
N ARG A 69 -25.44 -11.22 10.12
CA ARG A 69 -24.07 -10.84 10.52
C ARG A 69 -23.82 -9.33 10.39
N LYS A 70 -24.29 -8.71 9.31
CA LYS A 70 -24.16 -7.27 9.07
C LYS A 70 -24.88 -6.46 10.16
N PHE A 71 -26.07 -6.89 10.56
CA PHE A 71 -26.92 -6.17 11.51
C PHE A 71 -26.76 -6.60 12.99
N ARG A 72 -25.84 -7.52 13.30
CA ARG A 72 -25.61 -8.01 14.68
C ARG A 72 -25.19 -6.92 15.67
N HIS A 73 -24.65 -5.81 15.15
CA HIS A 73 -24.15 -4.68 15.94
C HIS A 73 -25.17 -3.54 16.05
N LEU A 74 -26.43 -3.73 15.64
CA LEU A 74 -27.48 -2.74 15.82
C LEU A 74 -27.85 -2.61 17.31
N THR A 75 -27.51 -1.46 17.89
CA THR A 75 -27.78 -1.11 19.29
C THR A 75 -29.01 -0.22 19.48
N SER A 76 -29.69 0.20 18.41
CA SER A 76 -30.94 0.95 18.49
C SER A 76 -32.15 0.00 18.46
N PRO A 77 -33.02 0.00 19.49
CA PRO A 77 -34.22 -0.85 19.52
C PRO A 77 -35.14 -0.63 18.32
N GLU A 78 -35.31 0.62 17.89
CA GLU A 78 -36.16 0.98 16.75
C GLU A 78 -35.55 0.49 15.43
N ALA A 79 -34.24 0.72 15.23
CA ALA A 79 -33.54 0.21 14.06
C ALA A 79 -33.61 -1.33 14.00
N THR A 80 -33.43 -2.01 15.12
CA THR A 80 -33.56 -3.47 15.18
C THR A 80 -35.00 -3.91 14.88
N ARG A 81 -36.01 -3.26 15.45
CA ARG A 81 -37.43 -3.55 15.18
C ARG A 81 -37.76 -3.43 13.70
N THR A 82 -37.33 -2.36 13.04
CA THR A 82 -37.58 -2.19 11.59
C THR A 82 -36.95 -3.30 10.74
N GLN A 83 -35.75 -3.76 11.09
CA GLN A 83 -35.11 -4.89 10.40
C GLN A 83 -35.81 -6.22 10.68
N LEU A 84 -36.25 -6.47 11.92
CA LEU A 84 -37.02 -7.67 12.25
C LEU A 84 -38.35 -7.73 11.48
N LEU A 85 -39.07 -6.61 11.39
CA LEU A 85 -40.31 -6.52 10.62
C LEU A 85 -40.08 -6.83 9.13
N LYS A 86 -38.98 -6.34 8.55
CA LYS A 86 -38.59 -6.74 7.18
C LYS A 86 -38.31 -8.24 7.08
N GLY A 87 -37.62 -8.81 8.08
CA GLY A 87 -37.39 -10.25 8.16
C GLY A 87 -38.68 -11.07 8.19
N HIS A 88 -39.69 -10.66 8.98
CA HIS A 88 -40.99 -11.36 9.03
C HIS A 88 -41.73 -11.30 7.67
N LYS A 89 -41.70 -10.16 6.99
CA LYS A 89 -42.25 -10.03 5.63
C LYS A 89 -41.54 -10.98 4.65
N TRP A 90 -40.22 -11.12 4.75
CA TRP A 90 -39.48 -12.09 3.94
C TRP A 90 -39.85 -13.54 4.27
N LEU A 91 -40.08 -13.84 5.55
CA LEU A 91 -40.51 -15.17 5.98
C LEU A 91 -41.85 -15.55 5.35
N GLU A 92 -42.83 -14.63 5.34
CA GLU A 92 -44.11 -14.84 4.67
C GLU A 92 -43.93 -15.17 3.18
N VAL A 93 -43.10 -14.40 2.46
CA VAL A 93 -42.78 -14.67 1.05
C VAL A 93 -42.13 -16.04 0.87
N PHE A 94 -41.15 -16.40 1.71
CA PHE A 94 -40.49 -17.70 1.63
C PHE A 94 -41.45 -18.85 1.92
N THR A 95 -42.36 -18.68 2.89
CA THR A 95 -43.38 -19.68 3.17
C THR A 95 -44.32 -19.85 1.99
N LYS A 96 -44.82 -18.77 1.36
CA LYS A 96 -45.68 -18.87 0.16
C LYS A 96 -44.98 -19.60 -0.99
N ALA A 97 -43.72 -19.27 -1.26
CA ALA A 97 -42.92 -19.97 -2.26
C ALA A 97 -42.74 -21.46 -1.91
N LYS A 98 -42.51 -21.79 -0.64
CA LYS A 98 -42.38 -23.19 -0.17
C LYS A 98 -43.68 -23.99 -0.31
N HIS A 99 -44.84 -23.34 -0.21
CA HIS A 99 -46.15 -23.96 -0.47
C HIS A 99 -46.44 -24.11 -1.98
N GLY A 100 -45.51 -23.74 -2.87
CA GLY A 100 -45.64 -23.95 -4.30
C GLY A 100 -46.25 -22.79 -5.09
N ASP A 101 -46.35 -21.59 -4.51
CA ASP A 101 -46.81 -20.42 -5.28
C ASP A 101 -45.82 -20.10 -6.42
N PRO A 102 -46.22 -20.24 -7.70
CA PRO A 102 -45.31 -20.12 -8.84
C PRO A 102 -44.76 -18.69 -8.98
N HIS A 103 -45.53 -17.68 -8.56
CA HIS A 103 -45.10 -16.29 -8.65
C HIS A 103 -43.91 -16.02 -7.72
N TRP A 104 -44.02 -16.40 -6.44
CA TRP A 104 -42.96 -16.17 -5.46
C TRP A 104 -41.73 -17.06 -5.72
N LEU A 105 -41.93 -18.28 -6.22
CA LEU A 105 -40.82 -19.13 -6.66
C LEU A 105 -40.02 -18.46 -7.78
N ALA A 106 -40.67 -17.97 -8.83
CA ALA A 106 -40.00 -17.28 -9.94
C ALA A 106 -39.26 -16.01 -9.48
N VAL A 107 -39.86 -15.25 -8.56
CA VAL A 107 -39.21 -14.06 -7.96
C VAL A 107 -37.95 -14.44 -7.18
N LEU A 108 -38.00 -15.51 -6.37
CA LEU A 108 -36.85 -15.97 -5.58
C LEU A 108 -35.76 -16.59 -6.44
N GLU A 109 -36.12 -17.30 -7.51
CA GLU A 109 -35.15 -17.85 -8.47
C GLU A 109 -34.42 -16.73 -9.24
N ARG A 110 -35.14 -15.69 -9.67
CA ARG A 110 -34.50 -14.51 -10.27
C ARG A 110 -33.56 -13.84 -9.27
N TYR A 111 -33.97 -13.74 -8.01
CA TYR A 111 -33.13 -13.15 -6.97
C TYR A 111 -31.90 -14.00 -6.63
N SER A 112 -32.01 -15.34 -6.63
CA SER A 112 -30.87 -16.23 -6.41
C SER A 112 -29.83 -16.08 -7.53
N LYS A 113 -30.26 -16.01 -8.80
CA LYS A 113 -29.38 -15.73 -9.95
C LYS A 113 -28.66 -14.38 -9.80
N LEU A 114 -29.36 -13.34 -9.33
CA LEU A 114 -28.74 -12.04 -9.05
C LEU A 114 -27.72 -12.13 -7.91
N LEU A 115 -28.02 -12.85 -6.83
CA LEU A 115 -27.11 -13.05 -5.71
C LEU A 115 -25.86 -13.84 -6.12
N ASP A 116 -26.01 -14.87 -6.94
CA ASP A 116 -24.88 -15.64 -7.47
C ASP A 116 -23.98 -14.77 -8.36
N ALA A 117 -24.57 -14.03 -9.31
CA ALA A 117 -23.83 -13.09 -10.15
C ALA A 117 -23.09 -12.03 -9.30
N ARG A 118 -23.74 -11.49 -8.27
CA ARG A 118 -23.11 -10.57 -7.32
C ARG A 118 -21.96 -11.21 -6.56
N ARG A 119 -22.11 -12.46 -6.10
CA ARG A 119 -21.07 -13.18 -5.36
C ARG A 119 -19.86 -13.47 -6.24
N LYS A 120 -20.09 -13.91 -7.48
CA LYS A 120 -19.03 -14.11 -8.48
C LYS A 120 -18.27 -12.82 -8.70
N LYS A 121 -18.97 -11.69 -8.85
CA LYS A 121 -18.35 -10.37 -8.94
C LYS A 121 -17.52 -10.02 -7.68
N GLU A 122 -18.09 -10.19 -6.49
CA GLU A 122 -17.37 -9.91 -5.23
C GLU A 122 -16.10 -10.79 -5.10
N LEU A 123 -16.13 -12.05 -5.54
CA LEU A 123 -14.97 -12.93 -5.57
C LEU A 123 -13.92 -12.48 -6.59
N THR A 124 -14.33 -12.09 -7.80
CA THR A 124 -13.40 -11.56 -8.80
C THR A 124 -12.78 -10.25 -8.35
N ASP A 125 -13.57 -9.36 -7.74
CA ASP A 125 -13.08 -8.08 -7.21
C ASP A 125 -12.08 -8.33 -6.07
N ALA A 126 -12.36 -9.27 -5.16
CA ALA A 126 -11.43 -9.66 -4.11
C ALA A 126 -10.12 -10.24 -4.68
N ALA A 127 -10.21 -11.16 -5.64
CA ALA A 127 -9.03 -11.71 -6.31
C ALA A 127 -8.20 -10.64 -7.04
N MET A 128 -8.87 -9.67 -7.68
CA MET A 128 -8.21 -8.52 -8.31
C MET A 128 -7.51 -7.64 -7.26
N HIS A 129 -8.16 -7.37 -6.12
CA HIS A 129 -7.55 -6.61 -5.03
C HIS A 129 -6.34 -7.34 -4.45
N ASP A 130 -6.45 -8.65 -4.18
CA ASP A 130 -5.34 -9.46 -3.69
C ASP A 130 -4.15 -9.45 -4.66
N GLU A 131 -4.43 -9.56 -5.97
CA GLU A 131 -3.40 -9.49 -7.01
C GLU A 131 -2.76 -8.09 -7.08
N ILE A 132 -3.54 -7.01 -6.98
CA ILE A 132 -3.02 -5.64 -6.91
C ILE A 132 -2.13 -5.48 -5.69
N GLU A 133 -2.59 -5.88 -4.50
CA GLU A 133 -1.81 -5.82 -3.26
C GLU A 133 -0.51 -6.63 -3.37
N TRP A 134 -0.57 -7.81 -3.97
CA TRP A 134 0.60 -8.63 -4.23
C TRP A 134 1.59 -7.96 -5.18
N GLN A 135 1.11 -7.38 -6.28
CA GLN A 135 1.93 -6.60 -7.21
C GLN A 135 2.55 -5.38 -6.54
N GLU A 136 1.80 -4.68 -5.69
CA GLU A 136 2.32 -3.54 -4.91
C GLU A 136 3.39 -3.99 -3.92
N LYS A 137 3.21 -5.13 -3.26
CA LYS A 137 4.21 -5.75 -2.38
C LYS A 137 5.48 -6.10 -3.15
N LEU A 138 5.37 -6.66 -4.35
CA LEU A 138 6.51 -6.96 -5.22
C LEU A 138 7.21 -5.70 -5.73
N ARG A 139 6.45 -4.66 -6.08
CA ARG A 139 6.98 -3.36 -6.52
C ARG A 139 7.72 -2.64 -5.40
N ASN A 140 7.21 -2.73 -4.18
CA ASN A 140 7.73 -2.05 -3.00
C ASN A 140 8.69 -2.91 -2.16
N ARG A 141 9.03 -4.12 -2.61
CA ARG A 141 9.97 -4.99 -1.89
C ARG A 141 11.35 -4.32 -1.83
N PRO A 142 11.98 -4.20 -0.65
CA PRO A 142 13.31 -3.61 -0.55
C PRO A 142 14.36 -4.48 -1.25
N ILE A 143 15.02 -3.93 -2.28
CA ILE A 143 16.09 -4.63 -3.00
C ILE A 143 17.44 -4.02 -2.65
N LEU A 144 18.43 -4.87 -2.37
CA LEU A 144 19.81 -4.44 -2.17
C LEU A 144 20.36 -3.86 -3.48
N THR A 145 20.77 -2.59 -3.45
CA THR A 145 21.23 -1.87 -4.65
C THR A 145 22.67 -2.19 -5.04
N GLY A 146 23.41 -2.88 -4.16
CA GLY A 146 24.87 -3.03 -4.25
C GLY A 146 25.64 -1.83 -3.67
N GLY A 147 25.01 -1.00 -2.85
CA GLY A 147 25.69 0.07 -2.10
C GLY A 147 25.39 -0.03 -0.60
N PHE A 148 26.10 0.79 0.19
CA PHE A 148 25.82 1.00 1.60
C PHE A 148 25.58 2.48 1.86
N LEU A 149 24.80 2.77 2.91
CA LEU A 149 24.76 4.07 3.55
C LEU A 149 26.02 4.20 4.41
N ARG A 150 26.75 5.29 4.17
CA ARG A 150 27.94 5.61 4.97
C ARG A 150 27.54 5.81 6.44
N PRO A 151 28.41 5.47 7.39
CA PRO A 151 28.22 5.85 8.78
C PRO A 151 28.00 7.37 8.88
N SER A 152 27.10 7.78 9.75
CA SER A 152 26.84 9.18 10.07
C SER A 152 26.53 9.32 11.56
N LYS A 153 26.46 10.56 12.07
CA LYS A 153 26.02 10.83 13.45
C LYS A 153 24.63 10.23 13.78
N SER A 154 23.81 9.95 12.77
CA SER A 154 22.45 9.42 12.92
C SER A 154 22.29 7.92 12.64
N ASN A 155 23.29 7.27 12.03
CA ASN A 155 23.22 5.86 11.67
C ASN A 155 24.59 5.19 11.57
N LYS A 156 24.64 3.93 12.01
CA LYS A 156 25.70 2.97 11.69
C LYS A 156 25.79 2.74 10.17
N PRO A 157 26.88 2.12 9.66
CA PRO A 157 26.88 1.65 8.27
C PRO A 157 25.71 0.67 8.05
N LEU A 158 24.90 0.91 7.03
CA LEU A 158 23.71 0.10 6.70
C LEU A 158 23.69 -0.24 5.21
N PRO A 159 23.10 -1.36 4.78
CA PRO A 159 22.92 -1.64 3.37
C PRO A 159 21.96 -0.63 2.71
N ARG A 160 22.25 -0.22 1.47
CA ARG A 160 21.37 0.67 0.71
C ARG A 160 20.31 -0.15 -0.04
N LEU A 161 19.07 -0.04 0.43
CA LEU A 161 17.90 -0.68 -0.16
C LEU A 161 17.13 0.28 -1.08
N LYS A 162 16.47 -0.25 -2.11
CA LYS A 162 15.54 0.50 -2.96
C LYS A 162 14.25 -0.32 -3.21
N PRO A 163 13.06 0.22 -2.86
CA PRO A 163 12.86 1.38 -1.98
C PRO A 163 13.44 1.11 -0.58
N GLN A 164 13.80 2.18 0.14
CA GLN A 164 14.24 2.03 1.52
C GLN A 164 13.02 1.78 2.41
N PRO A 165 13.03 0.76 3.30
CA PRO A 165 11.91 0.54 4.20
C PRO A 165 11.61 1.77 5.06
N ILE A 166 10.33 2.09 5.21
CA ILE A 166 9.87 3.28 5.96
C ILE A 166 10.44 3.30 7.37
N HIS A 167 10.53 2.14 8.03
CA HIS A 167 11.09 2.04 9.38
C HIS A 167 12.56 2.49 9.47
N ILE A 168 13.40 2.19 8.46
CA ILE A 168 14.80 2.64 8.44
C ILE A 168 14.87 4.15 8.22
N SER A 169 14.13 4.67 7.22
CA SER A 169 14.12 6.10 6.93
C SER A 169 13.57 6.91 8.11
N MET A 170 12.50 6.46 8.74
CA MET A 170 11.90 7.09 9.91
C MET A 170 12.78 6.95 11.16
N MET A 171 13.50 5.84 11.33
CA MET A 171 14.49 5.70 12.40
C MET A 171 15.60 6.75 12.26
N ILE A 172 16.16 6.93 11.06
CA ILE A 172 17.20 7.94 10.80
C ILE A 172 16.67 9.34 11.08
N ARG A 173 15.47 9.66 10.58
CA ARG A 173 14.82 10.96 10.82
C ARG A 173 14.62 11.21 12.32
N ARG A 174 13.99 10.28 13.05
CA ARG A 174 13.76 10.40 14.49
C ARG A 174 15.05 10.60 15.28
N ARG A 175 16.15 9.96 14.87
CA ARG A 175 17.47 10.16 15.50
C ARG A 175 18.03 11.55 15.25
N ARG A 176 17.86 12.11 14.05
CA ARG A 176 18.25 13.50 13.73
C ARG A 176 17.44 14.49 14.56
N ASP A 177 16.12 14.32 14.61
CA ASP A 177 15.24 15.19 15.39
C ASP A 177 15.56 15.09 16.89
N ALA A 178 15.79 13.88 17.41
CA ALA A 178 16.18 13.67 18.80
C ALA A 178 17.54 14.26 19.14
N ARG A 179 18.49 14.25 18.19
CA ARG A 179 19.78 14.92 18.33
C ARG A 179 19.61 16.43 18.42
N GLN A 180 18.81 17.03 17.52
CA GLN A 180 18.54 18.46 17.55
C GLN A 180 17.97 18.87 18.92
N ARG A 181 16.91 18.19 19.37
CA ARG A 181 16.30 18.43 20.69
C ARG A 181 17.26 18.25 21.87
N ARG A 182 18.32 17.44 21.73
CA ARG A 182 19.34 17.31 22.78
C ARG A 182 20.30 18.50 22.79
N LEU A 183 20.69 18.97 21.61
CA LEU A 183 21.54 20.15 21.47
C LEU A 183 20.80 21.40 21.95
N ASP A 184 19.57 21.62 21.49
CA ASP A 184 18.74 22.74 21.92
C ASP A 184 18.58 22.74 23.46
N ARG A 185 18.29 21.57 24.05
CA ARG A 185 18.22 21.45 25.52
C ARG A 185 19.55 21.73 26.20
N SER A 186 20.67 21.29 25.62
CA SER A 186 22.00 21.58 26.18
C SER A 186 22.35 23.06 26.12
N GLU A 187 21.84 23.80 25.14
CA GLU A 187 21.99 25.26 25.06
C GLU A 187 21.21 25.92 26.19
N VAL A 188 19.94 25.54 26.39
CA VAL A 188 19.13 26.02 27.53
C VAL A 188 19.78 25.72 28.89
N TYR A 189 20.32 24.51 29.09
CA TYR A 189 21.01 24.20 30.36
C TYR A 189 22.30 25.00 30.56
N LYS A 190 22.98 25.41 29.48
CA LYS A 190 24.14 26.30 29.59
C LYS A 190 23.71 27.70 30.01
N GLU A 191 22.68 28.25 29.38
CA GLU A 191 22.11 29.54 29.78
C GLU A 191 21.67 29.53 31.24
N TRP A 192 20.97 28.47 31.67
CA TRP A 192 20.58 28.31 33.08
C TRP A 192 21.78 28.20 34.01
N LYS A 193 22.84 27.51 33.60
CA LYS A 193 24.08 27.44 34.36
C LYS A 193 24.70 28.81 34.53
N ASP A 194 24.74 29.62 33.47
CA ASP A 194 25.29 30.97 33.51
C ASP A 194 24.46 31.86 34.46
N TYR A 195 23.12 31.80 34.38
CA TYR A 195 22.25 32.51 35.33
C TYR A 195 22.45 32.08 36.78
N LEU A 196 22.64 30.78 37.05
CA LEU A 196 22.92 30.29 38.39
C LEU A 196 24.27 30.79 38.93
N ILE A 197 25.26 30.95 38.06
CA ILE A 197 26.57 31.52 38.42
C ILE A 197 26.42 33.00 38.74
N ASP A 198 25.68 33.75 37.91
CA ASP A 198 25.42 35.17 38.11
C ASP A 198 24.67 35.41 39.42
N GLU A 199 23.60 34.66 39.70
CA GLU A 199 22.80 34.77 40.92
C GLU A 199 23.63 34.43 42.17
N ARG A 200 24.44 33.37 42.09
CA ARG A 200 25.38 33.06 43.17
C ARG A 200 26.36 34.20 43.43
N SER A 201 26.91 34.80 42.37
CA SER A 201 27.83 35.94 42.50
C SER A 201 27.14 37.17 43.11
N PHE A 202 25.86 37.35 42.80
CA PHE A 202 25.01 38.41 43.36
C PHE A 202 24.74 38.18 44.86
N GLU A 203 24.33 36.97 45.27
CA GLU A 203 24.17 36.61 46.69
C GLU A 203 25.47 36.82 47.47
N GLU A 204 26.61 36.39 46.92
CA GLU A 204 27.93 36.57 47.54
C GLU A 204 28.26 38.06 47.74
N GLN A 205 27.94 38.92 46.77
CA GLN A 205 28.10 40.37 46.89
C GLN A 205 27.14 40.99 47.92
N LEU A 206 25.90 40.51 47.97
CA LEU A 206 24.89 40.97 48.93
C LEU A 206 25.31 40.64 50.37
N HIS A 207 25.80 39.43 50.60
CA HIS A 207 26.37 39.02 51.90
C HIS A 207 27.54 39.90 52.33
N LYS A 208 28.46 40.24 51.41
CA LYS A 208 29.58 41.16 51.70
C LYS A 208 29.08 42.54 52.14
N ARG A 209 27.96 43.02 51.58
CA ARG A 209 27.36 44.33 51.91
C ARG A 209 26.51 44.31 53.18
N ALA A 210 25.91 43.17 53.54
CA ALA A 210 24.95 43.04 54.64
C ALA A 210 25.55 43.14 56.07
N LYS A 211 26.87 43.35 56.22
CA LYS A 211 27.59 43.63 57.48
C LYS A 211 27.12 42.77 58.69
N GLY A 212 27.01 41.46 58.50
CA GLY A 212 26.74 40.51 59.60
C GLY A 212 25.27 40.16 59.84
N LYS A 213 24.31 40.66 59.04
CA LYS A 213 22.97 40.07 59.00
C LYS A 213 23.03 38.74 58.26
N SER A 214 22.57 37.66 58.91
CA SER A 214 22.44 36.36 58.25
C SER A 214 21.30 36.43 57.24
N LEU A 215 21.65 36.45 55.96
CA LEU A 215 20.72 36.20 54.87
C LEU A 215 20.71 34.69 54.62
N ASP A 216 19.54 34.13 54.30
CA ASP A 216 19.46 32.76 53.80
C ASP A 216 19.90 32.76 52.33
N SER A 217 20.80 31.86 51.95
CA SER A 217 21.38 31.80 50.61
C SER A 217 21.07 30.47 49.97
N GLU A 218 20.15 30.48 49.00
CA GLU A 218 19.71 29.26 48.32
C GLU A 218 20.71 28.84 47.23
N PHE A 219 21.33 29.82 46.54
CA PHE A 219 22.19 29.59 45.38
C PHE A 219 23.67 29.41 45.74
N ARG A 220 24.04 29.60 47.01
CA ARG A 220 25.39 29.30 47.51
C ARG A 220 25.73 27.81 47.44
N ASN A 221 24.73 26.92 47.50
CA ASN A 221 24.94 25.48 47.39
C ASN A 221 25.27 25.11 45.93
N PRO A 222 26.42 24.45 45.63
CA PRO A 222 26.76 24.04 44.28
C PRO A 222 25.84 22.96 43.68
N SER A 223 24.87 22.43 44.44
CA SER A 223 23.94 21.40 43.97
C SER A 223 23.22 21.76 42.67
N TRP A 224 22.78 23.02 42.52
CA TRP A 224 22.06 23.47 41.33
C TRP A 224 22.94 23.48 40.08
N VAL A 225 24.17 23.98 40.21
CA VAL A 225 25.16 23.99 39.12
C VAL A 225 25.55 22.54 38.75
N ASN A 226 25.73 21.67 39.75
CA ASN A 226 26.06 20.27 39.53
C ASN A 226 24.96 19.52 38.77
N LEU A 227 23.67 19.85 38.99
CA LEU A 227 22.55 19.28 38.23
C LEU A 227 22.59 19.71 36.76
N ALA A 228 22.83 21.00 36.49
CA ALA A 228 23.00 21.50 35.13
C ALA A 228 24.21 20.83 34.44
N ASP A 229 25.33 20.71 35.14
CA ASP A 229 26.54 20.05 34.64
C ASP A 229 26.33 18.55 34.38
N ALA A 230 25.58 17.85 35.23
CA ALA A 230 25.22 16.46 34.99
C ALA A 230 24.38 16.29 33.70
N HIS A 231 23.43 17.19 33.46
CA HIS A 231 22.62 17.17 32.23
C HIS A 231 23.44 17.49 30.98
N ILE A 232 24.30 18.51 31.04
CA ILE A 232 25.23 18.87 29.95
C ILE A 232 26.17 17.68 29.67
N GLY A 233 26.73 17.07 30.72
CA GLY A 233 27.59 15.88 30.63
C GLY A 233 26.90 14.72 29.92
N SER A 234 25.65 14.41 30.29
CA SER A 234 24.85 13.35 29.65
C SER A 234 24.59 13.60 28.16
N VAL A 235 24.37 14.86 27.77
CA VAL A 235 24.24 15.24 26.35
C VAL A 235 25.58 15.06 25.63
N MET A 236 26.69 15.49 26.24
CA MET A 236 28.04 15.35 25.65
C MET A 236 28.44 13.90 25.46
N GLU A 237 28.12 13.00 26.41
CA GLU A 237 28.30 11.55 26.20
C GLU A 237 27.52 11.03 25.00
N SER A 238 26.27 11.49 24.84
CA SER A 238 25.44 11.11 23.71
C SER A 238 26.06 11.59 22.39
N VAL A 239 26.59 12.82 22.35
CA VAL A 239 27.32 13.37 21.18
C VAL A 239 28.58 12.54 20.88
N ARG A 240 29.37 12.17 21.91
CA ARG A 240 30.54 11.29 21.73
C ARG A 240 30.15 9.93 21.12
N ARG A 241 29.06 9.32 21.58
CA ARG A 241 28.54 8.07 20.98
C ARG A 241 28.15 8.25 19.51
N GLU A 242 27.55 9.38 19.16
CA GLU A 242 27.21 9.72 17.76
C GLU A 242 28.45 9.92 16.88
N GLU A 243 29.48 10.58 17.41
CA GLU A 243 30.77 10.76 16.72
C GLU A 243 31.48 9.42 16.51
N ASN A 244 31.50 8.56 17.53
CA ASN A 244 32.02 7.20 17.42
C ASN A 244 31.26 6.42 16.34
N MET A 245 29.93 6.56 16.29
CA MET A 245 29.10 5.95 15.27
C MET A 245 29.43 6.45 13.86
N ALA A 246 29.71 7.75 13.71
CA ALA A 246 30.14 8.34 12.44
C ALA A 246 31.52 7.86 11.98
N LYS A 247 32.41 7.54 12.92
CA LYS A 247 33.76 6.99 12.67
C LYS A 247 33.77 5.47 12.44
N MET A 248 32.66 4.76 12.63
CA MET A 248 32.61 3.30 12.48
C MET A 248 33.00 2.88 11.06
N THR A 249 33.91 1.91 10.97
CA THR A 249 34.24 1.24 9.72
C THR A 249 33.14 0.25 9.32
N ILE A 250 33.12 -0.11 8.04
CA ILE A 250 32.13 -1.03 7.49
C ILE A 250 32.59 -2.45 7.77
N SER A 251 31.75 -3.26 8.41
CA SER A 251 32.04 -4.67 8.69
C SER A 251 32.35 -5.46 7.40
N PRO A 252 33.32 -6.39 7.42
CA PRO A 252 33.62 -7.26 6.27
C PRO A 252 32.41 -8.10 5.83
N GLU A 253 31.54 -8.50 6.75
CA GLU A 253 30.30 -9.22 6.43
C GLU A 253 29.35 -8.37 5.58
N LEU A 254 29.16 -7.10 5.97
CA LEU A 254 28.33 -6.16 5.22
C LEU A 254 28.93 -5.89 3.83
N TRP A 255 30.25 -5.86 3.73
CA TRP A 255 30.96 -5.80 2.45
C TRP A 255 30.69 -7.02 1.57
N ALA A 256 30.70 -8.23 2.13
CA ALA A 256 30.41 -9.46 1.39
C ALA A 256 28.99 -9.45 0.82
N ILE A 257 27.99 -9.09 1.65
CA ILE A 257 26.58 -8.96 1.22
C ILE A 257 26.45 -7.95 0.08
N VAL A 258 27.08 -6.78 0.21
CA VAL A 258 27.02 -5.73 -0.82
C VAL A 258 27.72 -6.17 -2.11
N LYS A 259 28.87 -6.86 -2.02
CA LYS A 259 29.57 -7.42 -3.18
C LYS A 259 28.73 -8.48 -3.90
N GLN A 260 28.08 -9.37 -3.15
CA GLN A 260 27.16 -10.36 -3.71
C GLN A 260 26.00 -9.68 -4.43
N ALA A 261 25.34 -8.70 -3.80
CA ALA A 261 24.26 -7.94 -4.44
C ALA A 261 24.72 -7.21 -5.71
N ARG A 262 25.98 -6.71 -5.76
CA ARG A 262 26.56 -6.15 -7.00
C ARG A 262 26.72 -7.21 -8.09
N ARG A 263 27.25 -8.39 -7.76
CA ARG A 263 27.41 -9.51 -8.70
C ARG A 263 26.06 -9.93 -9.27
N GLU A 264 25.06 -10.11 -8.42
CA GLU A 264 23.69 -10.45 -8.83
C GLU A 264 23.07 -9.36 -9.70
N LYS A 265 23.25 -8.08 -9.34
CA LYS A 265 22.78 -6.96 -10.15
C LYS A 265 23.41 -6.95 -11.54
N ILE A 266 24.72 -7.18 -11.63
CA ILE A 266 25.42 -7.27 -12.91
C ILE A 266 24.89 -8.47 -13.71
N ALA A 267 24.80 -9.65 -13.10
CA ALA A 267 24.28 -10.86 -13.73
C ALA A 267 22.82 -10.72 -14.22
N ASN A 268 21.97 -10.02 -13.46
CA ASN A 268 20.60 -9.74 -13.87
C ASN A 268 20.55 -8.73 -15.03
N LYS A 269 21.43 -7.71 -15.02
CA LYS A 269 21.52 -6.74 -16.11
C LYS A 269 22.12 -7.34 -17.38
N THR A 270 23.04 -8.30 -17.29
CA THR A 270 23.53 -9.03 -18.45
C THR A 270 22.43 -9.91 -19.04
N ARG A 271 21.69 -10.65 -18.21
CA ARG A 271 20.50 -11.43 -18.64
C ARG A 271 19.40 -10.57 -19.27
N GLU A 272 19.14 -9.39 -18.72
CA GLU A 272 18.19 -8.43 -19.31
C GLU A 272 18.65 -7.96 -20.69
N LYS A 273 19.94 -7.62 -20.85
CA LYS A 273 20.52 -7.26 -22.15
C LYS A 273 20.50 -8.40 -23.16
N GLU A 274 20.73 -9.65 -22.73
CA GLU A 274 20.65 -10.82 -23.60
C GLU A 274 19.23 -11.04 -24.12
N ARG A 275 18.21 -10.86 -23.26
CA ARG A 275 16.80 -10.90 -23.66
C ARG A 275 16.45 -9.78 -24.64
N GLU A 276 16.93 -8.56 -24.40
CA GLU A 276 16.80 -7.45 -25.36
C GLU A 276 17.40 -7.82 -26.73
N ARG A 277 18.59 -8.43 -26.75
CA ARG A 277 19.21 -8.86 -28.01
C ARG A 277 18.44 -9.94 -28.75
N ARG A 278 17.73 -10.82 -28.03
CA ARG A 278 16.81 -11.81 -28.64
C ARG A 278 15.55 -11.16 -29.22
N GLY A 279 15.35 -9.86 -29.03
CA GLY A 279 14.18 -9.12 -29.50
C GLY A 279 13.08 -8.97 -28.45
N GLU A 280 13.30 -9.38 -27.19
CA GLU A 280 12.31 -9.15 -26.14
C GLU A 280 12.22 -7.65 -25.79
N LEU A 281 11.01 -7.11 -25.79
CA LEU A 281 10.74 -5.71 -25.44
C LEU A 281 10.81 -5.51 -23.91
N THR A 282 12.00 -5.26 -23.39
CA THR A 282 12.19 -4.87 -21.98
C THR A 282 11.80 -3.41 -21.75
N ASN A 283 11.64 -3.02 -20.47
CA ASN A 283 11.42 -1.62 -20.09
C ASN A 283 12.53 -0.68 -20.56
N HIS A 284 13.78 -1.15 -20.56
CA HIS A 284 14.91 -0.37 -21.02
C HIS A 284 14.88 -0.21 -22.56
N ALA A 285 14.57 -1.27 -23.30
CA ALA A 285 14.35 -1.19 -24.75
C ALA A 285 13.20 -0.24 -25.10
N MET A 286 12.04 -0.37 -24.44
CA MET A 286 10.92 0.55 -24.62
C MET A 286 11.30 2.01 -24.32
N LYS A 287 12.07 2.25 -23.25
CA LYS A 287 12.53 3.61 -22.91
C LYS A 287 13.45 4.17 -23.98
N ARG A 288 14.37 3.37 -24.51
CA ARG A 288 15.27 3.75 -25.61
C ARG A 288 14.49 4.04 -26.89
N MET A 289 13.52 3.20 -27.25
CA MET A 289 12.67 3.41 -28.42
C MET A 289 11.80 4.67 -28.32
N ARG A 290 11.40 5.05 -27.09
CA ARG A 290 10.65 6.28 -26.83
C ARG A 290 11.52 7.55 -26.81
N GLN A 291 12.84 7.43 -26.73
CA GLN A 291 13.72 8.59 -26.85
C GLN A 291 13.72 9.02 -28.31
N GLY A 292 13.08 10.15 -28.63
CA GLY A 292 13.17 10.75 -29.97
C GLY A 292 14.55 11.33 -30.26
N LEU A 293 14.77 11.75 -31.50
CA LEU A 293 15.89 12.64 -31.83
C LEU A 293 15.73 13.98 -31.07
N PRO A 294 16.82 14.63 -30.66
CA PRO A 294 16.78 16.03 -30.25
C PRO A 294 16.09 16.90 -31.31
N ALA A 295 15.29 17.88 -30.88
CA ALA A 295 14.44 18.69 -31.78
C ALA A 295 15.22 19.34 -32.95
N HIS A 296 16.45 19.82 -32.71
CA HIS A 296 17.29 20.42 -33.74
C HIS A 296 17.74 19.41 -34.83
N LEU A 297 17.89 18.12 -34.49
CA LEU A 297 18.22 17.09 -35.48
C LEU A 297 16.99 16.66 -36.29
N ILE A 298 15.78 16.79 -35.73
CA ILE A 298 14.53 16.49 -36.44
C ILE A 298 14.38 17.44 -37.62
N SER A 299 14.61 18.74 -37.42
CA SER A 299 14.54 19.74 -38.51
C SER A 299 15.59 19.53 -39.59
N THR A 300 16.80 19.09 -39.22
CA THR A 300 17.91 18.92 -40.19
C THR A 300 17.83 17.61 -40.95
N ARG A 301 17.36 16.52 -40.33
CA ARG A 301 17.38 15.18 -40.95
C ARG A 301 16.12 14.79 -41.71
N GLY A 302 15.01 15.53 -41.54
CA GLY A 302 13.72 15.20 -42.15
C GLY A 302 13.11 13.90 -41.62
N GLU A 303 11.94 13.53 -42.15
CA GLU A 303 11.16 12.37 -41.68
C GLU A 303 11.90 11.04 -41.85
N SER A 304 12.56 10.86 -43.00
CA SER A 304 13.37 9.65 -43.26
C SER A 304 14.51 9.49 -42.25
N GLY A 305 15.09 10.57 -41.74
CA GLY A 305 16.09 10.51 -40.69
C GLY A 305 15.53 10.10 -39.33
N VAL A 306 14.31 10.53 -39.01
CA VAL A 306 13.58 10.16 -37.78
C VAL A 306 13.22 8.67 -37.81
N GLU A 307 12.73 8.17 -38.95
CA GLU A 307 12.40 6.76 -39.11
C GLU A 307 13.64 5.87 -39.00
N ARG A 308 14.74 6.24 -39.66
CA ARG A 308 16.03 5.54 -39.53
C ARG A 308 16.52 5.48 -38.10
N ASP A 309 16.43 6.59 -37.37
CA ASP A 309 16.80 6.65 -35.95
C ASP A 309 15.91 5.75 -35.07
N ARG A 310 14.61 5.64 -35.39
CA ARG A 310 13.69 4.72 -34.71
C ARG A 310 14.14 3.26 -34.86
N TRP A 311 14.51 2.85 -36.08
CA TRP A 311 15.04 1.51 -36.37
C TRP A 311 16.41 1.26 -35.74
N ILE A 312 17.29 2.27 -35.71
CA ILE A 312 18.59 2.18 -35.02
C ILE A 312 18.40 1.97 -33.51
N LYS A 313 17.35 2.54 -32.91
CA LYS A 313 17.04 2.42 -31.48
C LYS A 313 16.29 1.13 -31.11
N ASP A 314 15.74 0.42 -32.08
CA ASP A 314 15.09 -0.87 -31.89
C ASP A 314 16.06 -1.87 -31.22
N PRO A 315 15.64 -2.70 -30.26
CA PRO A 315 16.53 -3.67 -29.63
C PRO A 315 17.05 -4.75 -30.57
N SER A 316 16.34 -5.08 -31.66
CA SER A 316 16.71 -6.15 -32.58
C SER A 316 18.06 -5.88 -33.25
N GLU A 317 18.97 -6.85 -33.19
CA GLU A 317 20.26 -6.80 -33.90
C GLU A 317 20.16 -7.45 -35.31
N GLY A 318 19.02 -8.05 -35.67
CA GLY A 318 18.80 -8.71 -36.97
C GLY A 318 17.88 -7.94 -37.92
N GLY A 319 17.74 -8.45 -39.17
CA GLY A 319 16.83 -7.92 -40.18
C GLY A 319 17.12 -6.46 -40.59
N TYR A 320 16.06 -5.69 -40.86
CA TYR A 320 16.19 -4.30 -41.29
C TYR A 320 16.83 -3.40 -40.20
N ALA A 321 16.45 -3.57 -38.93
CA ALA A 321 17.04 -2.82 -37.81
C ALA A 321 18.56 -3.04 -37.71
N GLY A 322 19.02 -4.29 -37.86
CA GLY A 322 20.44 -4.64 -37.93
C GLY A 322 21.17 -3.94 -39.08
N LYS A 323 20.59 -3.96 -40.29
CA LYS A 323 21.13 -3.26 -41.47
C LYS A 323 21.27 -1.76 -41.24
N MET A 324 20.26 -1.12 -40.64
CA MET A 324 20.30 0.33 -40.35
C MET A 324 21.34 0.68 -39.29
N LYS A 325 21.52 -0.17 -38.26
CA LYS A 325 22.58 -0.01 -37.27
C LYS A 325 23.98 -0.12 -37.90
N LYS A 326 24.19 -1.13 -38.75
CA LYS A 326 25.45 -1.32 -39.47
C LYS A 326 25.75 -0.13 -40.40
N ALA A 327 24.75 0.33 -41.16
CA ALA A 327 24.86 1.51 -42.01
C ALA A 327 25.17 2.79 -41.21
N SER A 328 24.73 2.87 -39.95
CA SER A 328 25.08 3.97 -39.04
C SER A 328 26.45 3.83 -38.37
N GLY A 329 27.21 2.77 -38.68
CA GLY A 329 28.54 2.51 -38.14
C GLY A 329 28.56 1.83 -36.77
N MET A 330 27.44 1.29 -36.29
CA MET A 330 27.40 0.53 -35.04
C MET A 330 28.01 -0.87 -35.22
N LYS A 331 28.99 -1.22 -34.39
CA LYS A 331 29.56 -2.57 -34.34
C LYS A 331 28.58 -3.52 -33.64
N LEU A 332 28.01 -4.47 -34.38
CA LEU A 332 27.18 -5.54 -33.83
C LEU A 332 28.07 -6.66 -33.27
N LYS A 333 27.63 -7.33 -32.19
CA LYS A 333 28.48 -8.31 -31.47
C LYS A 333 28.45 -9.70 -32.10
N ARG A 334 27.38 -10.00 -32.84
CA ARG A 334 27.32 -11.06 -33.84
C ARG A 334 27.24 -10.33 -35.17
N ASP A 335 28.24 -10.50 -36.03
CA ASP A 335 28.01 -10.27 -37.44
C ASP A 335 27.07 -11.39 -37.89
N VAL A 336 25.78 -11.06 -37.94
CA VAL A 336 24.74 -11.99 -38.42
C VAL A 336 25.04 -12.37 -39.88
N GLU A 337 25.65 -11.45 -40.64
CA GLU A 337 26.23 -11.75 -41.95
C GLU A 337 27.34 -12.80 -41.92
N ASP A 338 28.16 -12.90 -40.86
CA ASP A 338 29.14 -13.99 -40.75
C ASP A 338 28.48 -15.33 -40.41
N LEU A 339 27.24 -15.33 -39.90
CA LEU A 339 26.45 -16.54 -39.68
C LEU A 339 25.58 -16.90 -40.89
N GLU A 340 25.11 -15.91 -41.65
CA GLU A 340 24.35 -16.08 -42.91
C GLU A 340 25.27 -16.44 -44.08
N ASN A 341 26.47 -15.84 -44.17
CA ASN A 341 27.48 -16.18 -45.19
C ASN A 341 28.22 -17.49 -44.90
N ASN A 342 28.22 -17.97 -43.65
CA ASN A 342 28.72 -19.30 -43.28
C ASN A 342 27.58 -20.33 -43.05
N ALA A 343 26.32 -19.95 -43.25
CA ALA A 343 25.23 -20.91 -43.29
C ALA A 343 25.35 -21.72 -44.58
N SER A 344 25.16 -23.04 -44.51
CA SER A 344 25.18 -23.86 -45.73
C SER A 344 24.12 -23.33 -46.70
N PRO A 345 24.34 -23.35 -48.02
CA PRO A 345 23.37 -22.90 -49.02
C PRO A 345 21.97 -23.48 -48.79
N THR A 346 21.91 -24.72 -48.28
CA THR A 346 20.69 -25.43 -47.86
C THR A 346 19.90 -24.74 -46.75
N ALA A 347 20.56 -24.09 -45.79
CA ALA A 347 19.87 -23.40 -44.69
C ALA A 347 19.27 -22.06 -45.14
N LEU A 348 19.87 -21.41 -46.15
CA LEU A 348 19.36 -20.20 -46.76
C LEU A 348 18.12 -20.49 -47.64
N GLU A 349 18.14 -21.59 -48.41
CA GLU A 349 16.97 -22.03 -49.19
C GLU A 349 15.76 -22.34 -48.30
N VAL A 350 15.97 -23.02 -47.16
CA VAL A 350 14.89 -23.30 -46.19
C VAL A 350 14.35 -22.01 -45.55
N GLN A 351 15.20 -21.03 -45.28
CA GLN A 351 14.74 -19.74 -44.74
C GLN A 351 13.96 -18.92 -45.79
N GLU A 352 14.40 -18.91 -47.05
CA GLU A 352 13.65 -18.27 -48.14
C GLU A 352 12.30 -18.93 -48.36
N GLU A 353 12.23 -20.26 -48.28
CA GLU A 353 10.98 -21.01 -48.42
C GLU A 353 10.00 -20.68 -47.29
N VAL A 354 10.48 -20.60 -46.04
CA VAL A 354 9.67 -20.15 -44.89
C VAL A 354 9.20 -18.70 -45.04
N PHE A 355 10.03 -17.81 -45.59
CA PHE A 355 9.66 -16.43 -45.86
C PHE A 355 8.59 -16.31 -46.96
N ARG A 356 8.72 -17.09 -48.04
CA ARG A 356 7.69 -17.18 -49.10
C ARG A 356 6.38 -17.69 -48.54
N ASP A 357 6.42 -18.74 -47.71
CA ASP A 357 5.24 -19.31 -47.05
C ASP A 357 4.55 -18.30 -46.12
N GLN A 358 5.32 -17.51 -45.36
CA GLN A 358 4.76 -16.46 -44.49
C GLN A 358 4.15 -15.33 -45.31
N SER A 359 4.82 -14.87 -46.36
CA SER A 359 4.32 -13.84 -47.27
C SER A 359 3.03 -14.27 -47.96
N ASP A 360 2.93 -15.54 -48.37
CA ASP A 360 1.74 -16.12 -48.98
C ASP A 360 0.58 -16.23 -47.97
N ARG A 361 0.88 -16.54 -46.70
CA ARG A 361 -0.13 -16.56 -45.62
C ARG A 361 -0.67 -15.16 -45.33
N THR A 362 0.19 -14.15 -45.28
CA THR A 362 -0.23 -12.75 -45.10
C THR A 362 -1.05 -12.28 -46.29
N ALA A 363 -0.62 -12.54 -47.53
CA ALA A 363 -1.38 -12.18 -48.73
C ALA A 363 -2.76 -12.88 -48.79
N LYS A 364 -2.87 -14.14 -48.32
CA LYS A 364 -4.16 -14.84 -48.20
C LYS A 364 -5.06 -14.25 -47.11
N LEU A 365 -4.49 -13.77 -46.01
CA LEU A 365 -5.23 -13.09 -44.95
C LEU A 365 -5.75 -11.74 -45.42
N ASP A 366 -4.91 -10.97 -46.11
CA ASP A 366 -5.29 -9.66 -46.67
C ASP A 366 -6.41 -9.81 -47.70
N ARG A 367 -6.31 -10.79 -48.62
CA ARG A 367 -7.41 -11.11 -49.55
C ARG A 367 -8.70 -11.52 -48.84
N LYS A 368 -8.61 -12.23 -47.72
CA LYS A 368 -9.79 -12.59 -46.91
C LYS A 368 -10.41 -11.38 -46.22
N LEU A 369 -9.57 -10.44 -45.75
CA LEU A 369 -10.02 -9.19 -45.15
C LEU A 369 -10.66 -8.29 -46.20
N GLU A 370 -10.05 -8.12 -47.36
CA GLU A 370 -10.63 -7.38 -48.50
C GLU A 370 -11.97 -7.97 -48.96
N ALA A 371 -12.08 -9.30 -48.99
CA ALA A 371 -13.35 -9.98 -49.29
C ALA A 371 -14.42 -9.79 -48.20
N SER A 372 -14.01 -9.53 -46.94
CA SER A 372 -14.93 -9.26 -45.84
C SER A 372 -15.37 -7.79 -45.76
N GLU A 373 -14.52 -6.86 -46.21
CA GLU A 373 -14.81 -5.42 -46.26
C GLU A 373 -15.71 -5.04 -47.44
N ASN A 374 -15.69 -5.82 -48.52
CA ASN A 374 -16.62 -5.70 -49.64
C ASN A 374 -17.60 -6.88 -49.69
N PRO A 375 -18.54 -7.01 -48.72
CA PRO A 375 -19.55 -8.05 -48.80
C PRO A 375 -20.35 -7.81 -50.08
N SER A 376 -20.46 -8.85 -50.92
CA SER A 376 -21.26 -8.78 -52.14
C SER A 376 -22.64 -8.20 -51.81
N PRO A 377 -23.17 -7.27 -52.63
CA PRO A 377 -24.45 -6.64 -52.35
C PRO A 377 -25.50 -7.73 -52.11
N PRO A 378 -26.36 -7.57 -51.09
CA PRO A 378 -27.35 -8.59 -50.75
C PRO A 378 -28.15 -8.92 -52.00
N ARG A 379 -28.11 -10.20 -52.43
CA ARG A 379 -28.89 -10.68 -53.57
C ARG A 379 -30.34 -10.22 -53.39
N THR A 380 -30.81 -9.41 -54.33
CA THR A 380 -32.15 -8.86 -54.27
C THR A 380 -33.16 -10.01 -54.39
N HIS A 381 -34.37 -9.81 -53.86
CA HIS A 381 -35.40 -10.85 -53.81
C HIS A 381 -35.83 -11.36 -55.20
N ALA A 382 -35.46 -10.65 -56.27
CA ALA A 382 -35.67 -11.03 -57.66
C ALA A 382 -34.76 -12.21 -58.10
N ASP A 383 -33.54 -12.32 -57.58
CA ASP A 383 -32.57 -13.37 -57.94
C ASP A 383 -32.87 -14.73 -57.29
N ARG A 384 -33.90 -14.83 -56.44
CA ARG A 384 -34.33 -16.09 -55.80
C ARG A 384 -35.53 -16.76 -56.47
N LEU A 385 -36.13 -16.12 -57.47
CA LEU A 385 -37.34 -16.61 -58.15
C LEU A 385 -37.11 -17.02 -59.62
N ALA A 386 -35.86 -16.98 -60.09
CA ALA A 386 -35.38 -17.65 -61.29
C ALA A 386 -34.50 -18.83 -60.88
#